data_AF-A0A3N4VE17-F1
#
_entry.id   AF-A0A3N4VE17-F1
#
_cell.length_a   1.000
_cell.length_b   1.000
_cell.length_c   1.000
_cell.angle_alpha   90.00
_cell.angle_beta   90.00
_cell.angle_gamma   90.00
#
_symmetry.space_group_name_H-M   'P 1'
#
loop_
_entity.id
_entity.type
_entity.pdbx_description
1 polymer ?
#
loop_
_entity_poly.entity_id
_entity_poly.type
_entity_poly.pdbx_seq_one_letter_code
_entity_poly.pdbx_strand_id
1 'polypeptide(L)'
;MKQALTLYSVILIIALAGMLSLGPAQMVLVGHGAVSILALLISGTFLWLWQVRATPLALGMSFSWAGLGLTLGWWWAIQLRMSVDWGLEAAVLFFFLSLLMAGAVLHFAVIQGSFGFHGMSFLVPVLGAVMLSLGVLLVL
;
A
#
# COMPACT_ATOMS: atom_id res chain seq x y z
N MET A 1 -17.81 0.61 -16.50
CA MET A 1 -17.88 1.39 -15.23
C MET A 1 -18.95 0.87 -14.25
N LYS A 2 -20.18 0.53 -14.68
CA LYS A 2 -21.24 0.03 -13.76
C LYS A 2 -20.79 -1.17 -12.89
N GLN A 3 -20.03 -2.11 -13.46
CA GLN A 3 -19.49 -3.28 -12.74
C GLN A 3 -18.58 -2.90 -11.57
N ALA A 4 -17.75 -1.86 -11.71
CA ALA A 4 -16.88 -1.40 -10.63
C ALA A 4 -17.69 -0.81 -9.47
N LEU A 5 -18.74 -0.03 -9.80
CA LEU A 5 -19.69 0.47 -8.81
C LEU A 5 -20.41 -0.69 -8.11
N THR A 6 -20.89 -1.68 -8.86
CA THR A 6 -21.55 -2.86 -8.29
C THR A 6 -20.61 -3.63 -7.35
N LEU A 7 -19.36 -3.89 -7.76
CA LEU A 7 -18.39 -4.58 -6.93
C LEU A 7 -18.10 -3.81 -5.64
N TYR A 8 -17.85 -2.50 -5.75
CA TYR A 8 -17.64 -1.64 -4.58
C TYR A 8 -18.83 -1.69 -3.62
N SER A 9 -20.05 -1.54 -4.14
CA SER A 9 -21.27 -1.60 -3.32
C SER A 9 -21.43 -2.94 -2.61
N VAL A 10 -21.14 -4.07 -3.29
CA VAL A 10 -21.20 -5.40 -2.68
C VAL A 10 -20.19 -5.53 -1.54
N ILE A 11 -18.94 -5.15 -1.78
CA ILE A 11 -17.88 -5.22 -0.74
C ILE A 11 -18.23 -4.32 0.44
N LEU A 12 -18.76 -3.12 0.19
CA LEU A 12 -19.20 -2.20 1.23
C LEU A 12 -20.36 -2.78 2.06
N ILE A 13 -21.37 -3.37 1.41
CA ILE A 13 -22.50 -4.01 2.10
C ILE A 13 -22.01 -5.16 2.99
N ILE A 14 -21.10 -6.00 2.47
CA ILE A 14 -20.49 -7.08 3.25
C ILE A 14 -19.74 -6.52 4.47
N ALA A 15 -18.97 -5.45 4.29
CA ALA A 15 -18.24 -4.82 5.38
C ALA A 15 -19.17 -4.22 6.45
N LEU A 16 -20.25 -3.55 6.03
CA LEU A 16 -21.25 -2.99 6.95
C LEU A 16 -22.03 -4.08 7.69
N ALA A 17 -22.42 -5.16 7.00
CA ALA A 17 -23.06 -6.32 7.62
C ALA A 17 -22.12 -7.02 8.61
N GLY A 18 -20.84 -7.15 8.26
CA GLY A 18 -19.80 -7.66 9.15
C GLY A 18 -19.60 -6.78 10.38
N MET A 19 -19.61 -5.46 10.22
CA MET A 19 -19.53 -4.50 11.32
C MET A 19 -20.73 -4.64 12.28
N LEU A 20 -21.94 -4.81 11.75
CA LEU A 20 -23.15 -4.99 12.56
C LEU A 20 -23.18 -6.34 13.31
N SER A 21 -22.53 -7.38 12.77
CA SER A 21 -22.55 -8.74 13.36
C SER A 21 -21.37 -9.03 14.28
N LEU A 22 -20.15 -8.64 13.90
CA LEU A 22 -18.92 -8.90 14.64
C LEU A 22 -18.49 -7.74 15.56
N GLY A 23 -19.05 -6.56 15.34
CA GLY A 23 -18.59 -5.32 15.95
C GLY A 23 -17.52 -4.59 15.11
N PRO A 24 -17.36 -3.27 15.32
CA PRO A 24 -16.48 -2.45 14.50
C PRO A 24 -15.00 -2.82 14.65
N ALA A 25 -14.51 -3.09 15.85
CA ALA A 25 -13.10 -3.41 16.07
C ALA A 25 -12.68 -4.70 15.35
N GLN A 26 -13.49 -5.75 15.47
CA GLN A 26 -13.26 -7.06 14.85
C GLN A 26 -13.34 -6.97 13.33
N MET A 27 -14.35 -6.27 12.79
CA MET A 27 -14.51 -6.14 11.35
C MET A 27 -13.37 -5.31 10.73
N VAL A 28 -12.88 -4.28 11.42
CA VAL A 28 -11.69 -3.52 10.99
C VAL A 28 -10.46 -4.43 10.94
N LEU A 29 -10.28 -5.29 11.95
CA LEU A 29 -9.17 -6.25 11.98
C LEU A 29 -9.25 -7.26 10.83
N VAL A 30 -10.44 -7.77 10.51
CA VAL A 30 -10.67 -8.62 9.32
C VAL A 30 -10.34 -7.87 8.03
N GLY A 31 -10.78 -6.61 7.92
CA GLY A 31 -10.51 -5.76 6.76
C GLY A 31 -9.02 -5.54 6.51
N HIS A 32 -8.25 -5.23 7.57
CA HIS A 32 -6.79 -5.07 7.46
C HIS A 32 -6.10 -6.35 6.99
N GLY A 33 -6.46 -7.49 7.58
CA GLY A 33 -5.92 -8.79 7.17
C GLY A 33 -6.24 -9.13 5.71
N ALA A 34 -7.49 -8.92 5.28
CA ALA A 34 -7.92 -9.17 3.91
C ALA A 34 -7.17 -8.28 2.90
N VAL A 35 -7.07 -6.97 3.17
CA VAL A 35 -6.34 -6.03 2.29
C VAL A 35 -4.85 -6.37 2.24
N SER A 36 -4.24 -6.72 3.37
CA SER A 36 -2.84 -7.16 3.44
C SER A 36 -2.59 -8.36 2.52
N ILE A 37 -3.41 -9.41 2.63
CA ILE A 37 -3.25 -10.63 1.82
C ILE A 37 -3.48 -10.33 0.33
N LEU A 38 -4.53 -9.59 -0.01
CA LEU A 38 -4.82 -9.22 -1.39
C LEU A 38 -3.68 -8.38 -1.99
N ALA A 39 -3.11 -7.45 -1.23
CA ALA A 39 -1.97 -6.66 -1.66
C ALA A 39 -0.75 -7.54 -1.96
N LEU A 40 -0.44 -8.53 -1.12
CA LEU A 40 0.66 -9.47 -1.38
C LEU A 40 0.40 -10.34 -2.62
N LEU A 41 -0.84 -10.80 -2.83
CA LEU A 41 -1.21 -11.56 -4.03
C LEU A 41 -1.09 -10.70 -5.31
N ILE A 42 -1.54 -9.44 -5.25
CA ILE A 42 -1.38 -8.48 -6.36
C ILE A 42 0.11 -8.24 -6.62
N SER A 43 0.92 -8.07 -5.57
CA SER A 43 2.37 -7.93 -5.72
C SER A 43 3.01 -9.13 -6.44
N GLY A 44 2.62 -10.35 -6.05
CA GLY A 44 3.09 -11.59 -6.68
C GLY A 44 2.72 -11.69 -8.16
N THR A 45 1.48 -11.31 -8.52
CA THR A 45 1.05 -11.30 -9.93
C THR A 45 1.83 -10.28 -10.77
N PHE A 46 2.08 -9.07 -10.24
CA PHE A 46 2.93 -8.09 -10.92
C PHE A 46 4.40 -8.50 -11.00
N LEU A 47 4.92 -9.19 -9.97
CA LEU A 47 6.28 -9.73 -9.99
C LEU A 47 6.42 -10.78 -11.10
N TRP A 48 5.44 -11.67 -11.22
CA TRP A 48 5.38 -12.63 -12.31
C TRP A 48 5.30 -11.94 -13.67
N LEU A 49 4.45 -10.92 -13.82
CA LEU A 49 4.38 -10.14 -15.06
C LEU A 49 5.70 -9.45 -15.40
N TRP A 50 6.43 -8.96 -14.40
CA TRP A 50 7.77 -8.42 -14.58
C TRP A 50 8.76 -9.50 -15.02
N GLN A 51 8.74 -10.70 -14.46
CA GLN A 51 9.59 -11.81 -14.93
C GLN A 51 9.34 -12.15 -16.41
N VAL A 52 8.09 -12.07 -16.87
CA VAL A 52 7.74 -12.39 -18.26
C VAL A 52 8.02 -11.24 -19.23
N ARG A 53 7.82 -9.99 -18.83
CA ARG A 53 7.85 -8.81 -19.75
C ARG A 53 8.91 -7.77 -19.42
N ALA A 54 9.59 -7.88 -18.29
CA ALA A 54 10.62 -6.97 -17.77
C ALA A 54 10.22 -5.49 -17.75
N THR A 55 8.93 -5.15 -17.59
CA THR A 55 8.49 -3.75 -17.63
C THR A 55 8.75 -3.04 -16.29
N PRO A 56 9.37 -1.84 -16.30
CA PRO A 56 9.60 -1.07 -15.06
C PRO A 56 8.30 -0.77 -14.30
N LEU A 57 7.19 -0.61 -15.02
CA LEU A 57 5.86 -0.40 -14.44
C LEU A 57 5.41 -1.60 -13.61
N ALA A 58 5.58 -2.84 -14.12
CA ALA A 58 5.18 -4.03 -13.37
C ALA A 58 6.03 -4.21 -12.11
N LEU A 59 7.33 -3.91 -12.18
CA LEU A 59 8.19 -3.94 -11.00
C LEU A 59 7.77 -2.88 -9.96
N GLY A 60 7.52 -1.64 -10.39
CA GLY A 60 7.04 -0.57 -9.52
C GLY A 60 5.71 -0.92 -8.84
N MET A 61 4.77 -1.53 -9.57
CA MET A 61 3.52 -2.03 -9.00
C MET A 61 3.76 -3.16 -8.01
N SER A 62 4.61 -4.13 -8.34
CA SER A 62 4.95 -5.24 -7.45
C SER A 62 5.49 -4.73 -6.11
N PHE A 63 6.47 -3.82 -6.13
CA PHE A 63 7.07 -3.26 -4.92
C PHE A 63 6.08 -2.43 -4.11
N SER A 64 5.24 -1.62 -4.77
CA SER A 64 4.22 -0.83 -4.10
C SER A 64 3.22 -1.73 -3.35
N TRP A 65 2.72 -2.77 -4.01
CA TRP A 65 1.77 -3.69 -3.40
C TRP A 65 2.42 -4.60 -2.33
N ALA A 66 3.69 -4.98 -2.49
CA ALA A 66 4.44 -5.71 -1.47
C ALA A 66 4.60 -4.85 -0.21
N GLY A 67 5.10 -3.63 -0.36
CA GLY A 67 5.31 -2.71 0.76
C GLY A 67 3.99 -2.36 1.46
N LEU A 68 2.90 -2.13 0.73
CA LEU A 68 1.57 -1.91 1.31
C LEU A 68 1.09 -3.15 2.10
N GLY A 69 1.15 -4.32 1.48
CA GLY A 69 0.73 -5.58 2.09
C GLY A 69 1.53 -5.90 3.35
N LEU A 70 2.86 -5.78 3.30
CA LEU A 70 3.73 -6.03 4.45
C LEU A 70 3.53 -4.99 5.57
N THR A 71 3.35 -3.71 5.24
CA THR A 71 3.10 -2.65 6.23
C THR A 71 1.75 -2.86 6.93
N LEU A 72 0.68 -3.12 6.18
CA LEU A 72 -0.64 -3.42 6.75
C LEU A 72 -0.65 -4.74 7.51
N GLY A 73 0.03 -5.77 6.98
CA GLY A 73 0.17 -7.07 7.62
C GLY A 73 0.94 -6.99 8.93
N TRP A 74 1.98 -6.15 8.99
CA TRP A 74 2.71 -5.86 10.22
C TRP A 74 1.80 -5.21 11.25
N TRP A 75 1.06 -4.17 10.86
CA TRP A 75 0.09 -3.53 11.75
C TRP A 75 -1.00 -4.48 12.23
N TRP A 76 -1.53 -5.30 11.33
CA TRP A 76 -2.50 -6.34 11.64
C TRP A 76 -1.96 -7.35 12.66
N ALA A 77 -0.70 -7.78 12.51
CA ALA A 77 -0.04 -8.68 13.44
C ALA A 77 0.16 -8.08 14.84
N ILE A 78 0.51 -6.79 14.93
CA ILE A 78 0.60 -6.07 16.21
C ILE A 78 -0.77 -6.03 16.90
N GLN A 79 -1.82 -5.68 16.17
CA GLN A 79 -3.18 -5.61 16.73
C GLN A 79 -3.67 -6.97 17.25
N LEU A 80 -3.24 -8.08 16.62
CA LEU A 80 -3.52 -9.43 17.11
C LEU A 80 -2.76 -9.79 18.39
N ARG A 81 -1.55 -9.25 18.59
CA ARG A 81 -0.71 -9.53 19.76
C ARG A 81 -1.01 -8.61 20.96
N MET A 82 -1.76 -7.53 20.75
CA MET A 82 -2.03 -6.47 21.73
C MET A 82 -0.76 -5.90 22.40
N SER A 83 0.37 -5.90 21.68
CA SER A 83 1.65 -5.40 22.18
C SER A 83 2.34 -4.59 21.10
N VAL A 84 2.81 -3.41 21.46
CA VAL A 84 3.68 -2.57 20.61
C VAL A 84 5.00 -2.44 21.35
N ASP A 85 6.04 -3.15 20.91
CA ASP A 85 7.39 -2.98 21.45
C ASP A 85 8.31 -2.45 20.33
N TRP A 86 8.49 -1.14 20.32
CA TRP A 86 9.28 -0.46 19.31
C TRP A 86 10.77 -0.68 19.55
N GLY A 87 11.27 -1.82 19.08
CA GLY A 87 12.69 -2.17 18.98
C GLY A 87 13.08 -2.49 17.54
N LEU A 88 13.58 -3.71 17.30
CA LEU A 88 13.86 -4.23 15.95
C LEU A 88 12.64 -4.18 15.00
N GLU A 89 11.43 -4.18 15.57
CA GLU A 89 10.16 -4.03 14.86
C GLU A 89 10.09 -2.76 14.00
N ALA A 90 10.65 -1.64 14.50
CA ALA A 90 10.71 -0.40 13.74
C ALA A 90 11.59 -0.54 12.49
N ALA A 91 12.74 -1.22 12.61
CA ALA A 91 13.64 -1.45 11.47
C ALA A 91 12.97 -2.31 10.38
N VAL A 92 12.22 -3.34 10.77
CA VAL A 92 11.45 -4.18 9.85
C VAL A 92 10.37 -3.35 9.14
N LEU A 93 9.66 -2.48 9.88
CA LEU A 93 8.67 -1.59 9.29
C LEU A 93 9.30 -0.62 8.28
N PHE A 94 10.46 -0.03 8.61
CA PHE A 94 11.18 0.84 7.67
C PHE A 94 11.65 0.10 6.42
N PHE A 95 11.99 -1.19 6.52
CA PHE A 95 12.28 -2.02 5.35
C PHE A 95 11.04 -2.15 4.44
N PHE A 96 9.86 -2.43 5.01
CA PHE A 96 8.61 -2.51 4.22
C PHE A 96 8.20 -1.17 3.61
N LEU A 97 8.34 -0.08 4.37
CA LEU A 97 8.08 1.27 3.88
C LEU A 97 9.05 1.68 2.76
N SER A 98 10.32 1.29 2.86
CA SER A 98 11.31 1.53 1.80
C SER A 98 10.92 0.81 0.51
N LEU A 99 10.40 -0.42 0.60
CA LEU A 99 9.90 -1.16 -0.55
C LEU A 99 8.67 -0.46 -1.19
N LEU A 100 7.72 0.00 -0.36
CA LEU A 100 6.56 0.77 -0.80
C LEU A 100 6.98 2.07 -1.52
N MET A 101 7.90 2.82 -0.92
CA MET A 101 8.43 4.08 -1.46
C MET A 101 9.18 3.85 -2.76
N ALA A 102 10.04 2.84 -2.85
CA ALA A 102 10.74 2.49 -4.08
C ALA A 102 9.75 2.17 -5.22
N GLY A 103 8.70 1.40 -4.91
CA GLY A 103 7.62 1.11 -5.86
C GLY A 103 6.91 2.37 -6.36
N ALA A 104 6.56 3.29 -5.46
CA ALA A 104 5.91 4.55 -5.80
C ALA A 104 6.82 5.45 -6.66
N VAL A 105 8.11 5.55 -6.32
CA VAL A 105 9.11 6.32 -7.09
C VAL A 105 9.23 5.75 -8.50
N LEU A 106 9.35 4.43 -8.66
CA LEU A 106 9.37 3.77 -9.97
C LEU A 106 8.10 4.03 -10.77
N HIS A 107 6.93 3.99 -10.11
CA HIS A 107 5.66 4.30 -10.75
C HIS A 107 5.65 5.72 -11.33
N PHE A 108 6.06 6.72 -10.54
CA PHE A 108 6.16 8.10 -11.02
C PHE A 108 7.20 8.28 -12.13
N ALA A 109 8.34 7.58 -12.03
CA ALA A 109 9.40 7.62 -13.04
C ALA A 109 8.91 7.12 -14.41
N VAL A 110 7.99 6.15 -14.43
CA VAL A 110 7.38 5.66 -15.67
C VAL A 110 6.27 6.59 -16.15
N ILE A 111 5.38 7.04 -15.25
CA ILE A 111 4.18 7.78 -15.66
C ILE A 111 4.47 9.24 -16.05
N GLN A 112 5.59 9.83 -15.60
CA GLN A 112 5.96 11.21 -15.95
C GLN A 112 5.96 11.44 -17.48
N GLY A 113 6.35 10.41 -18.26
CA GLY A 113 6.39 10.49 -19.72
C GLY A 113 5.01 10.61 -20.35
N SER A 114 3.97 10.05 -19.73
CA SER A 114 2.58 10.21 -20.18
C SER A 114 2.05 11.64 -20.06
N PHE A 115 2.67 12.45 -19.20
CA PHE A 115 2.36 13.86 -19.03
C PHE A 115 3.29 14.79 -19.82
N GLY A 116 4.23 14.23 -20.60
CA GLY A 116 5.22 15.01 -21.35
C GLY A 116 6.36 15.57 -20.49
N PHE A 117 6.50 15.12 -19.25
CA PHE A 117 7.64 15.48 -18.40
C PHE A 117 8.84 14.55 -18.60
N HIS A 118 10.04 15.03 -18.28
CA HIS A 118 11.31 14.35 -18.56
C HIS A 118 12.31 14.47 -17.41
N GLY A 119 13.36 13.65 -17.47
CA GLY A 119 14.47 13.68 -16.50
C GLY A 119 14.01 13.30 -15.09
N MET A 120 14.31 14.16 -14.11
CA MET A 120 14.05 13.92 -12.69
C MET A 120 12.71 14.50 -12.20
N SER A 121 11.82 14.88 -13.11
CA SER A 121 10.54 15.53 -12.75
C SER A 121 9.64 14.64 -11.87
N PHE A 122 9.78 13.32 -11.98
CA PHE A 122 9.10 12.34 -11.11
C PHE A 122 9.43 12.49 -9.62
N LEU A 123 10.51 13.19 -9.26
CA LEU A 123 10.85 13.46 -7.86
C LEU A 123 9.96 14.55 -7.25
N VAL A 124 9.31 15.40 -8.04
CA VAL A 124 8.45 16.47 -7.51
C VAL A 124 7.36 15.94 -6.58
N PRO A 125 6.52 14.94 -6.96
CA PRO A 125 5.54 14.38 -6.03
C PRO A 125 6.17 13.68 -4.82
N VAL A 126 7.35 13.08 -4.98
CA VAL A 126 8.07 12.37 -3.91
C VAL A 126 8.57 13.36 -2.85
N LEU A 127 9.29 14.41 -3.29
CA LEU A 127 9.77 15.47 -2.41
C LEU A 127 8.60 16.24 -1.81
N GLY A 128 7.54 16.50 -2.58
CA GLY A 128 6.32 17.12 -2.08
C GLY A 128 5.69 16.34 -0.93
N ALA A 129 5.58 15.01 -1.06
CA ALA A 129 5.07 14.15 0.01
C ALA A 129 5.96 14.15 1.27
N VAL A 130 7.29 14.12 1.11
CA VAL A 130 8.23 14.22 2.23
C VAL A 130 8.11 15.57 2.94
N MET A 131 8.13 16.67 2.19
CA MET A 131 8.04 18.02 2.75
C MET A 131 6.71 18.25 3.46
N LEU A 132 5.61 17.76 2.89
CA LEU A 132 4.30 17.82 3.54
C LEU A 132 4.29 17.02 4.85
N SER A 133 4.85 15.80 4.85
CA SER A 133 4.93 14.95 6.04
C SER A 133 5.78 15.57 7.15
N LEU A 134 6.91 16.19 6.78
CA LEU A 134 7.74 16.97 7.71
C LEU A 134 6.99 18.21 8.23
N GLY A 135 6.27 18.91 7.36
CA GLY A 135 5.45 20.05 7.74
C GLY A 135 4.38 19.68 8.78
N VAL A 136 3.69 18.55 8.59
CA VAL A 136 2.72 18.03 9.58
C VAL A 136 3.41 17.74 10.91
N LEU A 137 4.57 17.10 10.89
CA LEU A 137 5.34 16.80 12.11
C LEU A 137 5.78 18.06 12.87
N LEU A 138 6.10 19.15 12.17
CA LEU A 138 6.55 20.40 12.79
C LEU A 138 5.39 21.23 13.37
N VAL A 139 4.15 20.96 12.96
CA VAL A 139 2.95 21.68 13.41
C VAL A 139 2.24 20.95 14.56
N LEU A 140 2.40 19.62 14.66
CA LEU A 140 1.89 18.80 15.76
C LEU A 140 2.81 18.88 16.99
#